data_AF-A0A3C0WFD1-F1
#
_entry.id   AF-A0A3C0WFD1-F1
#
_cell.length_a   1.000
_cell.length_b   1.000
_cell.length_c   1.000
_cell.angle_alpha   90.00
_cell.angle_beta   90.00
_cell.angle_gamma   90.00
#
_symmetry.space_group_name_H-M   'P 1'
#
loop_
_entity.id
_entity.type
_entity.pdbx_description
1 polymer ?
#
loop_
_entity_poly.entity_id
_entity_poly.type
_entity_poly.pdbx_seq_one_letter_code
_entity_poly.pdbx_strand_id
1 'polypeptide(L)'
;MSTKTYKADTLQKVLEIIRQELGPDALILSSTRNEFDGKVEVAATLQQHTETDGFIVSDPRGAILDSHSLIDELFQQDLSRKRRRDQIKTLQSQLHGVMVSLGVDPSTTTDLISQLDSYTASDDLVRADLRAELIARLAHVLSTNIRITSIAPEPTADTQWLVFSGLTASGVSTIITKLAVQWHLRQHLPVAVWSFCTDDKSSMLQ
;
A
#
# COMPACT_ATOMS: atom_id res chain seq x y z
N MET A 1 6.95 -49.01 -1.90
CA MET A 1 7.52 -48.18 -2.99
C MET A 1 9.01 -47.99 -2.71
N SER A 2 9.88 -48.39 -3.64
CA SER A 2 11.32 -48.13 -3.52
C SER A 2 11.62 -46.80 -4.23
N THR A 3 12.04 -45.79 -3.47
CA THR A 3 12.46 -44.49 -3.99
C THR A 3 13.97 -44.50 -4.18
N LYS A 4 14.45 -44.16 -5.37
CA LYS A 4 15.88 -43.99 -5.66
C LYS A 4 16.17 -42.52 -5.95
N THR A 5 17.31 -42.03 -5.46
CA THR A 5 17.77 -40.66 -5.68
C THR A 5 18.93 -40.67 -6.66
N TYR A 6 18.83 -39.83 -7.69
CA TYR A 6 19.80 -39.70 -8.77
C TYR A 6 20.42 -38.31 -8.75
N LYS A 7 21.73 -38.21 -8.99
CA LYS A 7 22.48 -36.94 -8.99
C LYS A 7 23.30 -36.80 -10.26
N ALA A 8 23.25 -35.63 -10.91
CA ALA A 8 24.14 -35.30 -12.03
C ALA A 8 24.31 -33.79 -12.20
N ASP A 9 25.23 -33.39 -13.07
CA ASP A 9 25.59 -31.98 -13.29
C ASP A 9 24.47 -31.18 -13.98
N THR A 10 23.58 -31.86 -14.71
CA THR A 10 22.44 -31.25 -15.40
C THR A 10 21.19 -32.09 -15.24
N LEU A 11 20.02 -31.44 -15.22
CA LEU A 11 18.71 -32.11 -15.15
C LEU A 11 18.54 -33.12 -16.29
N GLN A 12 18.96 -32.77 -17.51
CA GLN A 12 18.87 -33.66 -18.68
C GLN A 12 19.61 -34.98 -18.45
N LYS A 13 20.82 -34.90 -17.88
CA LYS A 13 21.64 -36.08 -17.61
C LYS A 13 21.04 -36.95 -16.50
N VAL A 14 20.44 -36.34 -15.48
CA VAL A 14 19.69 -37.08 -14.44
C VAL A 14 18.48 -37.80 -15.03
N LEU A 15 17.71 -37.14 -15.89
CA LEU A 15 16.54 -37.73 -16.54
C LEU A 15 16.93 -38.88 -17.47
N GLU A 16 18.06 -38.78 -18.15
CA GLU A 16 18.58 -39.86 -18.99
C GLU A 16 18.96 -41.10 -18.16
N ILE A 17 19.61 -40.91 -17.01
CA ILE A 17 19.94 -41.98 -16.06
C ILE A 17 18.66 -42.62 -15.51
N ILE A 18 17.67 -41.81 -15.11
CA ILE A 18 16.37 -42.30 -14.63
C ILE A 18 15.68 -43.13 -15.71
N ARG A 19 15.71 -42.67 -16.97
CA ARG A 19 15.09 -43.38 -18.09
C ARG A 19 15.80 -44.70 -18.43
N GLN A 20 17.12 -44.75 -18.28
CA GLN A 20 17.90 -45.97 -18.47
C GLN A 20 17.67 -47.00 -17.35
N GLU A 21 17.55 -46.56 -16.09
CA GLU A 21 17.42 -47.48 -14.95
C GLU A 21 15.98 -47.86 -14.61
N LEU A 22 15.04 -46.90 -14.67
CA LEU A 22 13.65 -47.06 -14.24
C LEU A 22 12.68 -47.12 -15.43
N GLY A 23 13.16 -46.94 -16.67
CA GLY A 23 12.33 -46.96 -17.87
C GLY A 23 11.59 -45.63 -18.12
N PRO A 24 10.81 -45.55 -19.22
CA PRO A 24 10.10 -44.33 -19.61
C PRO A 24 8.96 -43.95 -18.66
N ASP A 25 8.44 -44.90 -17.88
CA ASP A 25 7.29 -44.71 -16.99
C ASP A 25 7.69 -44.38 -15.54
N ALA A 26 8.92 -43.88 -15.34
CA ALA A 26 9.42 -43.47 -14.05
C ALA A 26 8.70 -42.20 -13.55
N LEU A 27 8.16 -42.25 -12.34
CA LEU A 27 7.53 -41.09 -11.71
C LEU A 27 8.57 -40.24 -10.97
N ILE A 28 8.65 -38.96 -11.31
CA ILE A 28 9.51 -37.99 -10.63
C ILE A 28 8.76 -37.42 -9.43
N LEU A 29 9.32 -37.58 -8.24
CA LEU A 29 8.70 -37.12 -6.99
C LEU A 29 9.20 -35.74 -6.56
N SER A 30 10.48 -35.47 -6.75
CA SER A 30 11.08 -34.18 -6.39
C SER A 30 12.33 -33.91 -7.22
N SER A 31 12.56 -32.63 -7.54
CA SER A 31 13.79 -32.14 -8.16
C SER A 31 14.30 -30.94 -7.38
N THR A 32 15.50 -31.07 -6.80
CA THR A 32 16.16 -30.01 -6.04
C THR A 32 17.55 -29.77 -6.60
N ARG A 33 17.90 -28.50 -6.79
CA ARG A 33 19.26 -28.11 -7.19
C ARG A 33 20.04 -27.78 -5.93
N ASN A 34 21.17 -28.45 -5.73
CA ASN A 34 22.02 -28.18 -4.59
C ASN A 34 22.94 -27.00 -4.90
N GLU A 35 22.84 -25.93 -4.10
CA GLU A 35 23.57 -24.68 -4.32
C GLU A 35 25.08 -24.82 -4.04
N PHE A 36 25.49 -25.85 -3.30
CA PHE A 36 26.89 -26.05 -2.92
C PHE A 36 27.74 -26.75 -3.99
N ASP A 37 27.18 -27.71 -4.72
CA ASP A 37 27.90 -28.46 -5.76
C ASP A 37 27.39 -28.20 -7.18
N GLY A 38 26.32 -27.41 -7.32
CA GLY A 38 25.68 -27.08 -8.59
C GLY A 38 24.93 -28.25 -9.24
N LYS A 39 24.88 -29.43 -8.60
CA LYS A 39 24.27 -30.64 -9.13
C LYS A 39 22.77 -30.67 -8.87
N VAL A 40 22.09 -31.39 -9.74
CA VAL A 40 20.66 -31.62 -9.66
C VAL A 40 20.43 -32.99 -9.03
N GLU A 41 19.64 -33.02 -7.96
CA GLU A 41 19.20 -34.24 -7.29
C GLU A 41 17.73 -34.48 -7.59
N VAL A 42 17.40 -35.67 -8.10
CA VAL A 42 16.04 -36.06 -8.45
C VAL A 42 15.71 -37.38 -7.79
N ALA A 43 14.60 -37.41 -7.04
CA ALA A 43 14.05 -38.64 -6.48
C ALA A 43 12.99 -39.20 -7.44
N ALA A 44 13.14 -40.46 -7.82
CA ALA A 44 12.23 -41.15 -8.73
C ALA A 44 11.83 -42.53 -8.19
N THR A 45 10.65 -43.00 -8.60
CA THR A 45 10.15 -44.33 -8.25
C THR A 45 9.49 -45.00 -9.45
N LEU A 46 9.52 -46.34 -9.48
CA LEU A 46 8.83 -47.14 -10.48
C LEU A 46 7.35 -47.24 -10.08
N GLN A 47 6.45 -46.82 -10.96
CA GLN A 47 5.02 -47.02 -10.74
C GLN A 47 4.71 -48.51 -10.90
N GLN A 48 4.70 -49.25 -9.79
CA GLN A 48 4.16 -50.60 -9.79
C GLN A 48 2.66 -50.48 -10.06
N HIS A 49 2.21 -50.90 -11.24
CA HIS A 49 0.80 -51.14 -11.52
C HIS A 49 0.28 -52.15 -10.49
N THR A 50 -0.30 -51.62 -9.43
CA THR A 50 -1.22 -52.36 -8.57
C THR A 50 -2.56 -52.21 -9.26
N GLU A 51 -2.97 -53.26 -9.99
CA GLU A 51 -4.37 -53.48 -10.34
C GLU A 51 -5.17 -53.36 -9.05
N THR A 52 -5.85 -52.23 -8.88
CA THR A 52 -6.77 -52.01 -7.78
C THR A 52 -8.06 -51.54 -8.39
N ASP A 53 -9.07 -52.38 -8.20
CA ASP A 53 -10.49 -52.14 -8.41
C ASP A 53 -10.91 -50.68 -8.16
N GLY A 54 -11.72 -50.16 -9.07
CA GLY A 54 -12.85 -49.31 -8.69
C GLY A 54 -12.60 -47.84 -8.36
N PHE A 55 -11.60 -47.17 -8.95
CA PHE A 55 -11.57 -45.70 -8.94
C PHE A 55 -12.09 -45.13 -10.25
N ILE A 56 -13.13 -44.30 -10.15
CA ILE A 56 -13.66 -43.46 -11.21
C ILE A 56 -12.47 -42.64 -11.75
N VAL A 57 -12.03 -42.96 -12.95
CA VAL A 57 -11.05 -42.19 -13.69
C VAL A 57 -11.72 -40.86 -14.03
N SER A 58 -11.52 -39.85 -13.19
CA SER A 58 -11.71 -38.46 -13.60
C SER A 58 -10.79 -38.22 -14.78
N ASP A 59 -11.39 -37.87 -15.92
CA ASP A 59 -10.69 -37.68 -17.19
C ASP A 59 -9.48 -36.74 -17.00
N PRO A 60 -8.22 -37.21 -17.17
CA PRO A 60 -7.03 -36.38 -16.97
C PRO A 60 -7.00 -35.19 -17.93
N ARG A 61 -7.76 -35.24 -19.03
CA ARG A 61 -7.93 -34.09 -19.94
C ARG A 61 -8.78 -32.98 -19.33
N GLY A 62 -9.77 -33.32 -18.49
CA GLY A 62 -10.58 -32.35 -17.76
C GLY A 62 -9.77 -31.61 -16.70
N ALA A 63 -8.97 -32.34 -15.91
CA ALA A 63 -8.11 -31.74 -14.89
C ALA A 63 -7.02 -30.81 -15.49
N ILE A 64 -6.50 -31.15 -16.68
CA ILE A 64 -5.55 -30.30 -17.41
C ILE A 64 -6.25 -29.05 -17.98
N LEU A 65 -7.48 -29.19 -18.53
CA LEU A 65 -8.28 -28.05 -18.99
C LEU A 65 -8.60 -27.07 -17.85
N ASP A 66 -8.99 -27.60 -16.68
CA ASP A 66 -9.28 -26.81 -15.48
C ASP A 66 -8.04 -26.12 -14.92
N SER A 67 -6.86 -26.73 -15.07
CA SER A 67 -5.60 -26.09 -14.70
C SER A 67 -5.24 -24.95 -15.65
N HIS A 68 -5.50 -25.09 -16.95
CA HIS A 68 -5.26 -24.03 -17.93
C HIS A 68 -6.20 -22.83 -17.72
N SER A 69 -7.48 -23.08 -17.42
CA SER A 69 -8.43 -22.00 -17.13
C SER A 69 -8.05 -21.23 -15.85
N LEU A 70 -7.61 -21.93 -14.80
CA LEU A 70 -7.13 -21.30 -13.57
C LEU A 70 -5.85 -20.47 -13.80
N ILE A 71 -4.91 -20.97 -14.62
CA ILE A 71 -3.70 -20.23 -14.99
C ILE A 71 -4.06 -18.96 -15.76
N ASP A 72 -4.98 -19.04 -16.72
CA ASP A 72 -5.45 -17.88 -17.48
C ASP A 72 -6.14 -16.86 -16.57
N GLU A 73 -6.95 -17.30 -15.61
CA GLU A 73 -7.60 -16.43 -14.63
C GLU A 73 -6.59 -15.72 -13.71
N LEU A 74 -5.62 -16.46 -13.17
CA LEU A 74 -4.54 -15.88 -12.36
C LEU A 74 -3.69 -14.88 -13.16
N PHE A 75 -3.40 -15.20 -14.43
CA PHE A 75 -2.65 -14.32 -15.31
C PHE A 75 -3.42 -13.03 -15.62
N GLN A 76 -4.73 -13.13 -15.87
CA GLN A 76 -5.62 -11.98 -16.02
C GLN A 76 -5.62 -11.12 -14.76
N GLN A 77 -5.72 -11.74 -13.57
CA GLN A 77 -5.72 -11.05 -12.29
C GLN A 77 -4.39 -10.28 -12.06
N ASP A 78 -3.25 -10.88 -12.38
CA ASP A 78 -1.95 -10.23 -12.24
C ASP A 78 -1.76 -9.07 -13.22
N LEU A 79 -2.24 -9.20 -14.46
CA LEU A 79 -2.24 -8.10 -15.42
C LEU A 79 -3.10 -6.92 -14.94
N SER A 80 -4.29 -7.20 -14.37
CA SER A 80 -5.16 -6.19 -13.79
C SER A 80 -4.50 -5.49 -12.59
N ARG A 81 -3.85 -6.26 -11.70
CA ARG A 81 -3.08 -5.73 -10.57
C ARG A 81 -1.94 -4.83 -11.03
N LYS A 82 -1.19 -5.24 -12.06
CA LYS A 82 -0.07 -4.46 -12.61
C LYS A 82 -0.56 -3.14 -13.21
N ARG A 83 -1.58 -3.19 -14.07
CA ARG A 83 -2.19 -1.96 -14.66
C ARG A 83 -2.68 -1.00 -13.57
N ARG A 84 -3.30 -1.53 -12.52
CA ARG A 84 -3.77 -0.71 -11.39
C ARG A 84 -2.61 -0.05 -10.65
N ARG A 85 -1.53 -0.77 -10.36
CA ARG A 85 -0.32 -0.16 -9.74
C ARG A 85 0.25 0.95 -10.61
N ASP A 86 0.32 0.75 -11.92
CA ASP A 86 0.85 1.76 -12.83
C ASP A 86 -0.05 3.01 -12.83
N GLN A 87 -1.38 2.83 -12.82
CA GLN A 87 -2.33 3.94 -12.68
C GLN A 87 -2.18 4.71 -11.36
N ILE A 88 -2.00 4.01 -10.23
CA ILE A 88 -1.78 4.62 -8.92
C ILE A 88 -0.51 5.48 -8.95
N LYS A 89 0.59 4.95 -9.48
CA LYS A 89 1.86 5.68 -9.61
C LYS A 89 1.71 6.94 -10.46
N THR A 90 0.98 6.87 -11.57
CA THR A 90 0.71 8.04 -12.41
C THR A 90 -0.09 9.10 -11.64
N LEU A 91 -1.13 8.70 -10.91
CA LEU A 91 -1.95 9.61 -10.11
C LEU A 91 -1.16 10.23 -8.96
N GLN A 92 -0.30 9.48 -8.29
CA GLN A 92 0.60 9.98 -7.24
C GLN A 92 1.60 10.99 -7.80
N SER A 93 2.18 10.73 -8.97
CA SER A 93 3.07 11.69 -9.63
C SER A 93 2.34 12.98 -10.01
N GLN A 94 1.11 12.89 -10.51
CA GLN A 94 0.27 14.06 -10.75
C GLN A 94 -0.03 14.82 -9.47
N LEU A 95 -0.39 14.12 -8.39
CA LEU A 95 -0.65 14.71 -7.08
C LEU A 95 0.60 15.43 -6.54
N HIS A 96 1.78 14.82 -6.67
CA HIS A 96 3.05 15.45 -6.32
C HIS A 96 3.22 16.79 -7.03
N GLY A 97 3.06 16.80 -8.37
CA GLY A 97 3.18 18.02 -9.16
C GLY A 97 2.20 19.11 -8.73
N VAL A 98 0.94 18.73 -8.45
CA VAL A 98 -0.08 19.66 -7.96
C VAL A 98 0.28 20.22 -6.59
N MET A 99 0.67 19.41 -5.62
CA MET A 99 1.01 19.86 -4.27
C MET A 99 2.20 20.82 -4.26
N VAL A 100 3.26 20.51 -5.01
CA VAL A 100 4.41 21.41 -5.16
C VAL A 100 4.00 22.72 -5.84
N SER A 101 3.14 22.66 -6.87
CA SER A 101 2.63 23.88 -7.53
C SER A 101 1.77 24.76 -6.62
N LEU A 102 1.15 24.16 -5.59
CA LEU A 102 0.39 24.86 -4.55
C LEU A 102 1.29 25.40 -3.42
N GLY A 103 2.61 25.23 -3.52
CA GLY A 103 3.58 25.72 -2.55
C GLY A 103 3.79 24.81 -1.35
N VAL A 104 3.33 23.56 -1.40
CA VAL A 104 3.71 22.55 -0.40
C VAL A 104 5.17 22.18 -0.63
N ASP A 105 5.95 22.13 0.44
CA ASP A 105 7.36 21.77 0.36
C ASP A 105 7.54 20.38 -0.30
N PRO A 106 8.52 20.20 -1.21
CA PRO A 106 8.73 18.92 -1.89
C PRO A 106 9.03 17.74 -0.96
N SER A 107 9.74 17.97 0.15
CA SER A 107 10.02 16.91 1.13
C SER A 107 8.73 16.48 1.83
N THR A 108 7.91 17.44 2.26
CA THR A 108 6.60 17.17 2.87
C THR A 108 5.66 16.46 1.89
N THR A 109 5.70 16.84 0.61
CA THR A 109 4.91 16.19 -0.45
C THR A 109 5.33 14.73 -0.64
N THR A 110 6.65 14.48 -0.65
CA THR A 110 7.21 13.13 -0.77
C THR A 110 6.81 12.26 0.43
N ASP A 111 6.90 12.82 1.64
CA ASP A 111 6.50 12.15 2.87
C ASP A 111 5.01 11.79 2.86
N LEU A 112 4.14 12.72 2.46
CA LEU A 112 2.70 12.48 2.35
C LEU A 112 2.37 11.39 1.32
N ILE A 113 3.07 11.36 0.17
CA ILE A 113 2.88 10.33 -0.84
C ILE A 113 3.38 8.97 -0.39
N SER A 114 4.53 8.90 0.30
CA SER A 114 5.04 7.64 0.85
C SER A 114 4.11 7.08 1.94
N GLN A 115 3.46 7.96 2.72
CA GLN A 115 2.40 7.54 3.64
C GLN A 115 1.22 6.95 2.87
N LEU A 116 0.79 7.55 1.75
CA LEU A 116 -0.26 6.98 0.90
C LEU A 116 0.11 5.60 0.32
N ASP A 117 1.37 5.39 -0.07
CA ASP A 117 1.87 4.11 -0.59
C ASP A 117 1.64 2.98 0.41
N SER A 118 1.94 3.22 1.69
CA SER A 118 1.76 2.24 2.77
C SER A 118 0.31 1.73 2.88
N TYR A 119 -0.66 2.61 2.60
CA TYR A 119 -2.08 2.25 2.59
C TYR A 119 -2.48 1.53 1.30
N THR A 120 -1.91 1.91 0.14
CA THR A 120 -2.25 1.29 -1.16
C THR A 120 -1.64 -0.08 -1.40
N ALA A 121 -0.64 -0.48 -0.59
CA ALA A 121 -0.04 -1.80 -0.63
C ALA A 121 -0.99 -2.91 -0.13
N SER A 122 -2.03 -2.56 0.64
CA SER A 122 -3.11 -3.48 0.96
C SER A 122 -4.00 -3.68 -0.28
N ASP A 123 -4.14 -4.94 -0.72
CA ASP A 123 -4.84 -5.36 -1.96
C ASP A 123 -6.38 -5.05 -1.92
N ASP A 124 -6.84 -4.36 -0.86
CA ASP A 124 -8.23 -3.98 -0.56
C ASP A 124 -8.74 -2.76 -1.34
N LEU A 125 -8.02 -2.28 -2.36
CA LEU A 125 -8.54 -1.29 -3.31
C LEU A 125 -9.58 -1.93 -4.24
N VAL A 126 -10.76 -2.20 -3.68
CA VAL A 126 -11.93 -2.80 -4.33
C VAL A 126 -12.74 -1.75 -5.11
N ARG A 127 -12.56 -0.45 -4.83
CA ARG A 127 -13.39 0.61 -5.44
C ARG A 127 -13.04 0.89 -6.89
N ALA A 128 -14.08 1.10 -7.70
CA ALA A 128 -13.98 1.42 -9.13
C ALA A 128 -13.34 2.78 -9.42
N ASP A 129 -13.34 3.72 -8.45
CA ASP A 129 -12.76 5.06 -8.61
C ASP A 129 -11.50 5.24 -7.75
N LEU A 130 -10.35 4.96 -8.37
CA LEU A 130 -9.02 5.12 -7.78
C LEU A 130 -8.72 6.57 -7.36
N ARG A 131 -9.27 7.56 -8.08
CA ARG A 131 -8.99 8.97 -7.80
C ARG A 131 -9.72 9.42 -6.54
N ALA A 132 -11.01 9.08 -6.43
CA ALA A 132 -11.80 9.39 -5.24
C ALA A 132 -11.19 8.75 -3.98
N GLU A 133 -10.70 7.51 -4.10
CA GLU A 133 -10.06 6.80 -3.00
C GLU A 133 -8.73 7.45 -2.57
N LEU A 134 -7.88 7.87 -3.53
CA LEU A 134 -6.65 8.61 -3.23
C LEU A 134 -6.93 9.94 -2.50
N ILE A 135 -7.97 10.67 -2.94
CA ILE A 135 -8.39 11.91 -2.28
C ILE A 135 -8.86 11.64 -0.85
N ALA A 136 -9.69 10.62 -0.65
CA ALA A 136 -10.18 10.24 0.68
C ALA A 136 -9.02 9.87 1.63
N ARG A 137 -8.03 9.15 1.12
CA ARG A 137 -6.83 8.77 1.89
C ARG A 137 -5.95 9.98 2.20
N LEU A 138 -5.75 10.88 1.24
CA LEU A 138 -5.01 12.11 1.48
C LEU A 138 -5.71 12.95 2.56
N ALA A 139 -7.03 13.09 2.49
CA ALA A 139 -7.80 13.79 3.50
C ALA A 139 -7.64 13.14 4.88
N HIS A 140 -7.62 11.80 4.95
CA HIS A 140 -7.36 11.08 6.19
C HIS A 140 -5.96 11.37 6.74
N VAL A 141 -4.92 11.23 5.92
CA VAL A 141 -3.52 11.53 6.29
C VAL A 141 -3.38 12.96 6.79
N LEU A 142 -3.99 13.92 6.09
CA LEU A 142 -4.00 15.32 6.51
C LEU A 142 -4.72 15.50 7.84
N SER A 143 -5.86 14.84 8.07
CA SER A 143 -6.59 14.94 9.34
C SER A 143 -5.84 14.33 10.53
N THR A 144 -5.02 13.30 10.30
CA THR A 144 -4.22 12.66 11.35
C THR A 144 -3.00 13.50 11.72
N ASN A 145 -2.36 14.11 10.72
CA ASN A 145 -1.15 14.93 10.91
C ASN A 145 -1.49 16.37 11.33
N ILE A 146 -2.61 16.92 10.87
CA ILE A 146 -3.11 18.24 11.26
C ILE A 146 -4.11 18.03 12.37
N ARG A 147 -3.67 18.19 13.62
CA ARG A 147 -4.56 18.23 14.77
C ARG A 147 -5.42 19.49 14.72
N ILE A 148 -6.56 19.40 14.03
CA ILE A 148 -7.63 20.39 14.15
C ILE A 148 -8.40 20.03 15.41
N THR A 149 -7.91 20.46 16.57
CA THR A 149 -8.78 20.56 17.74
C THR A 149 -9.85 21.58 17.39
N SER A 150 -11.12 21.21 17.59
CA SER A 150 -12.24 22.14 17.54
C SER A 150 -11.83 23.41 18.28
N ILE A 151 -11.74 24.53 17.55
CA ILE A 151 -11.53 25.85 18.14
C ILE A 151 -12.83 26.32 18.83
N ALA A 152 -13.94 25.58 18.68
CA ALA A 152 -15.14 25.87 19.44
C ALA A 152 -14.87 25.51 20.91
N PRO A 153 -14.94 26.48 21.83
CA PRO A 153 -14.90 26.19 23.25
C PRO A 153 -16.04 25.22 23.55
N GLU A 154 -15.74 24.01 24.01
CA GLU A 154 -16.76 23.25 24.73
C GLU A 154 -17.16 24.10 25.95
N PRO A 155 -18.47 24.30 26.19
CA PRO A 155 -18.99 25.20 27.22
C PRO A 155 -18.76 24.69 28.66
N THR A 156 -17.83 23.76 28.85
CA THR A 156 -17.56 23.08 30.12
C THR A 156 -16.59 23.83 31.02
N ALA A 157 -15.85 24.83 30.51
CA ALA A 157 -14.95 25.66 31.31
C ALA A 157 -15.44 27.11 31.38
N ASP A 158 -15.48 27.68 32.60
CA ASP A 158 -15.89 29.07 32.85
C ASP A 158 -15.01 30.10 32.14
N THR A 159 -13.78 29.74 31.74
CA THR A 159 -12.87 30.59 30.97
C THR A 159 -11.89 29.75 30.17
N GLN A 160 -11.69 30.08 28.90
CA GLN A 160 -10.66 29.47 28.03
C GLN A 160 -9.68 30.53 27.52
N TRP A 161 -8.40 30.16 27.50
CA TRP A 161 -7.31 31.01 27.04
C TRP A 161 -6.76 30.49 25.72
N LEU A 162 -6.75 31.35 24.70
CA LEU A 162 -6.24 31.04 23.38
C LEU A 162 -5.06 31.95 23.07
N VAL A 163 -3.92 31.35 22.75
CA VAL A 163 -2.71 32.07 22.38
C VAL A 163 -2.45 31.84 20.89
N PHE A 164 -2.27 32.93 20.16
CA PHE A 164 -1.96 32.90 18.74
C PHE A 164 -0.53 33.40 18.54
N SER A 165 0.27 32.62 17.82
CA SER A 165 1.65 32.95 17.47
C SER A 165 1.88 32.73 15.98
N GLY A 166 2.63 33.62 15.33
CA GLY A 166 2.96 33.49 13.92
C GLY A 166 3.98 34.53 13.48
N LEU A 167 4.46 34.39 12.25
CA LEU A 167 5.39 35.35 11.63
C LEU A 167 4.75 36.73 11.49
N THR A 168 5.57 37.78 11.46
CA THR A 168 5.12 39.15 11.17
C THR A 168 4.35 39.19 9.85
N ALA A 169 3.23 39.91 9.82
CA ALA A 169 2.33 40.04 8.67
C ALA A 169 1.64 38.74 8.19
N SER A 170 1.68 37.64 8.95
CA SER A 170 0.91 36.41 8.65
C SER A 170 -0.62 36.56 8.85
N GLY A 171 -1.07 37.71 9.34
CA GLY A 171 -2.49 37.98 9.56
C GLY A 171 -3.05 37.46 10.88
N VAL A 172 -2.19 37.11 11.85
CA VAL A 172 -2.60 36.65 13.20
C VAL A 172 -3.61 37.62 13.84
N SER A 173 -3.31 38.92 13.91
CA SER A 173 -4.22 39.91 14.49
C SER A 173 -5.58 39.94 13.77
N THR A 174 -5.59 39.73 12.46
CA THR A 174 -6.83 39.65 11.67
C THR A 174 -7.64 38.41 12.02
N ILE A 175 -6.98 37.26 12.22
CA ILE A 175 -7.63 36.02 12.63
C ILE A 175 -8.23 36.14 14.03
N ILE A 176 -7.47 36.68 14.99
CA ILE A 176 -7.93 36.94 16.36
C ILE A 176 -9.20 37.79 16.34
N THR A 177 -9.19 38.91 15.62
CA THR A 177 -10.35 39.79 15.52
C THR A 177 -11.56 39.09 14.91
N LYS A 178 -11.37 38.32 13.82
CA LYS A 178 -12.47 37.55 13.20
C LYS A 178 -13.07 36.53 14.16
N LEU A 179 -12.24 35.81 14.91
CA LEU A 179 -12.70 34.83 15.90
C LEU A 179 -13.41 35.51 17.07
N ALA A 180 -12.87 36.61 17.60
CA ALA A 180 -13.49 37.38 18.67
C ALA A 180 -14.86 37.91 18.27
N VAL A 181 -14.99 38.48 17.06
CA VAL A 181 -16.27 38.94 16.51
C VAL A 181 -17.24 37.77 16.32
N GLN A 182 -16.76 36.65 15.80
CA GLN A 182 -17.60 35.46 15.61
C GLN A 182 -18.15 34.93 16.95
N TRP A 183 -17.32 34.79 17.97
CA TRP A 183 -17.74 34.34 19.30
C TRP A 183 -18.66 35.34 19.99
N HIS A 184 -18.34 36.63 19.92
CA HIS A 184 -19.15 37.67 20.54
C HIS A 184 -20.52 37.82 19.88
N LEU A 185 -20.58 37.91 18.55
CA LEU A 185 -21.83 38.19 17.83
C LEU A 185 -22.67 36.94 17.58
N ARG A 186 -22.06 35.80 17.24
CA ARG A 186 -22.81 34.59 16.87
C ARG A 186 -23.07 33.65 18.03
N GLN A 187 -22.17 33.60 19.01
CA GLN A 187 -22.28 32.67 20.15
C GLN A 187 -22.62 33.40 21.45
N HIS A 188 -22.71 34.74 21.44
CA HIS A 188 -22.99 35.57 22.60
C HIS A 188 -22.01 35.34 23.78
N LEU A 189 -20.77 34.96 23.46
CA LEU A 189 -19.75 34.73 24.46
C LEU A 189 -19.01 36.04 24.80
N PRO A 190 -18.70 36.30 26.07
CA PRO A 190 -17.81 37.39 26.44
C PRO A 190 -16.39 37.04 25.99
N VAL A 191 -15.76 37.93 25.21
CA VAL A 191 -14.40 37.73 24.70
C VAL A 191 -13.55 38.94 25.09
N ALA A 192 -12.37 38.67 25.65
CA ALA A 192 -11.33 39.66 25.85
C ALA A 192 -10.16 39.36 24.90
N VAL A 193 -9.57 40.41 24.31
CA VAL A 193 -8.39 40.28 23.45
C VAL A 193 -7.25 41.07 24.08
N TRP A 194 -6.12 40.39 24.31
CA TRP A 194 -4.88 41.01 24.77
C TRP A 194 -3.81 40.87 23.70
N SER A 195 -3.08 41.95 23.44
CA SER A 195 -1.94 41.96 22.52
C SER A 195 -0.65 42.10 23.31
N PHE A 196 0.27 41.16 23.11
CA PHE A 196 1.62 41.17 23.69
C PHE A 196 2.69 41.46 22.63
N CYS A 197 2.31 42.07 21.51
CA CYS A 197 3.23 42.36 20.42
C CYS A 197 4.16 43.52 20.82
N THR A 198 5.46 43.25 20.95
CA THR A 198 6.48 44.23 21.35
C THR A 198 7.15 44.94 20.17
N ASP A 199 6.64 44.76 18.95
CA ASP A 199 7.18 45.43 17.75
C ASP A 199 6.69 46.87 17.68
N ASP A 200 7.28 47.70 18.53
CA ASP A 200 7.06 49.12 18.59
C ASP A 200 7.82 49.83 17.46
N LYS A 201 7.13 50.02 16.33
CA LYS A 201 7.45 51.10 15.36
C LYS A 201 6.35 52.16 15.31
N SER A 202 5.46 52.17 16.30
CA SER A 202 4.42 53.19 16.47
C SER A 202 4.90 54.44 17.20
N SER A 203 6.16 54.51 17.64
CA SER A 203 6.75 55.72 18.25
C SER A 203 7.33 56.72 17.24
N MET A 204 7.07 56.57 15.93
CA MET A 204 7.34 57.60 14.91
C MET A 204 6.04 57.98 14.22
N LEU A 205 5.19 58.73 14.91
CA LEU A 205 4.19 59.68 14.38
C LEU A 205 3.31 60.14 15.56
N GLN A 206 3.93 60.83 16.52
CA GLN A 206 3.29 61.85 17.36
C GLN A 206 4.24 63.04 17.44
#